data_AF-Q1RHB7-F1
#
_entry.id   AF-Q1RHB7-F1
#
_cell.length_a   1.000
_cell.length_b   1.000
_cell.length_c   1.000
_cell.angle_alpha   90.00
_cell.angle_beta   90.00
_cell.angle_gamma   90.00
#
_symmetry.space_group_name_H-M   'P 1'
#
loop_
_entity.id
_entity.type
_entity.pdbx_description
1 polymer ?
#
loop_
_entity_poly.entity_id
_entity_poly.type
_entity_poly.pdbx_seq_one_letter_code
_entity_poly.pdbx_strand_id
1 'polypeptide(L)' 'MNINLTNNLEELVAAKVNSGMYNNESEVVAEALRLLDKFEKAQSVKLELLRQAVGVGIYQAKNNIFSEKSILDLIDDE' A
#
# COMPACT_ATOMS: atom_id res chain seq x y z
N MET A 1 -16.20 -0.24 23.11
CA MET A 1 -15.91 1.07 22.50
C MET A 1 -17.00 1.30 21.47
N ASN A 2 -17.66 2.46 21.46
CA ASN A 2 -18.68 2.78 20.46
C ASN A 2 -18.04 3.61 19.36
N ILE A 3 -18.23 3.20 18.10
CA ILE A 3 -17.72 3.87 16.92
C ILE A 3 -18.94 4.32 16.12
N ASN A 4 -19.01 5.61 15.80
CA ASN A 4 -20.07 6.14 14.96
C ASN A 4 -19.60 6.09 13.51
N LEU A 5 -20.41 5.47 12.65
CA LEU A 5 -20.14 5.38 11.23
C LEU A 5 -20.97 6.43 10.48
N THR A 6 -20.57 6.71 9.24
CA THR A 6 -21.45 7.45 8.32
C THR A 6 -22.50 6.50 7.77
N ASN A 7 -23.68 7.02 7.37
CA ASN A 7 -24.78 6.20 6.85
C ASN A 7 -24.32 5.22 5.75
N ASN A 8 -23.46 5.67 4.83
CA ASN A 8 -22.94 4.82 3.75
C ASN A 8 -22.11 3.63 4.26
N LEU A 9 -21.34 3.84 5.34
CA LEU A 9 -20.54 2.78 5.96
C LEU A 9 -21.43 1.82 6.76
N GLU A 10 -22.47 2.33 7.42
CA GLU A 10 -23.46 1.49 8.11
C GLU A 10 -24.18 0.56 7.12
N GLU A 11 -24.65 1.10 5.99
CA GLU A 11 -25.28 0.30 4.92
C GLU A 11 -24.32 -0.77 4.37
N LEU A 12 -23.05 -0.42 4.16
CA LEU A 12 -22.05 -1.37 3.68
C LEU A 12 -21.77 -2.48 4.69
N VAL A 13 -21.65 -2.15 5.98
CA VAL A 13 -21.46 -3.12 7.05
C VAL A 13 -22.69 -4.03 7.17
N ALA A 14 -23.88 -3.46 7.17
CA ALA A 14 -25.13 -4.21 7.21
C ALA A 14 -25.27 -5.17 6.02
N ALA A 15 -24.94 -4.72 4.80
CA ALA A 15 -24.94 -5.58 3.61
C ALA A 15 -23.96 -6.76 3.74
N LYS A 16 -22.80 -6.55 4.37
CA LYS A 16 -21.81 -7.62 4.61
C LYS A 16 -22.29 -8.63 5.64
N VAL A 17 -22.92 -8.19 6.73
CA VAL A 17 -23.54 -9.11 7.71
C VAL A 17 -24.69 -9.88 7.07
N ASN A 18 -25.59 -9.19 6.35
CA ASN A 18 -26.75 -9.79 5.67
C ASN A 18 -26.36 -10.80 4.57
N SER A 19 -25.13 -10.75 4.05
CA SER A 19 -24.62 -11.75 3.12
C SER A 19 -24.36 -13.12 3.77
N GLY A 20 -24.37 -13.20 5.09
CA GLY A 20 -24.05 -14.42 5.86
C GLY A 20 -22.55 -14.71 5.99
N MET A 21 -21.68 -13.88 5.40
CA MET A 21 -20.23 -14.02 5.49
C MET A 21 -19.65 -13.61 6.85
N TYR A 22 -20.39 -12.82 7.63
CA TYR A 22 -19.99 -12.29 8.94
C TYR A 22 -21.16 -12.38 9.92
N ASN A 23 -20.86 -12.63 11.19
CA ASN A 23 -21.89 -12.86 12.21
C ASN A 23 -22.41 -11.55 12.82
N ASN A 24 -21.60 -10.49 12.79
CA ASN A 24 -21.93 -9.19 13.36
C ASN A 24 -21.08 -8.06 12.73
N GLU A 25 -21.47 -6.83 12.99
CA GLU A 25 -20.83 -5.61 12.49
C GLU A 25 -19.40 -5.46 13.01
N SER A 26 -19.15 -5.88 14.25
CA SER A 26 -17.82 -5.78 14.86
C SER A 26 -16.80 -6.66 14.14
N GLU A 27 -17.22 -7.82 13.63
CA GLU A 27 -16.40 -8.73 12.83
C GLU A 27 -16.02 -8.10 11.48
N VAL A 28 -16.99 -7.46 10.81
CA VAL A 28 -16.76 -6.74 9.54
C VAL A 28 -15.74 -5.61 9.73
N VAL A 29 -15.93 -4.80 10.78
CA VAL A 29 -15.04 -3.67 11.07
C VAL A 29 -13.65 -4.16 11.46
N ALA A 30 -13.54 -5.21 12.27
CA ALA A 30 -12.26 -5.79 12.66
C ALA A 30 -11.48 -6.31 11.44
N GLU A 31 -12.14 -7.03 10.53
CA GLU A 31 -11.48 -7.53 9.32
C GLU A 31 -11.09 -6.39 8.37
N ALA A 32 -11.94 -5.37 8.22
CA ALA A 32 -11.61 -4.18 7.42
C ALA A 32 -10.36 -3.46 7.97
N LEU A 33 -10.25 -3.29 9.29
CA LEU A 33 -9.07 -2.69 9.92
C LEU A 33 -7.83 -3.58 9.78
N ARG A 34 -7.99 -4.91 9.87
CA ARG A 34 -6.88 -5.85 9.63
C ARG A 34 -6.36 -5.77 8.20
N LEU A 35 -7.25 -5.61 7.22
CA LEU A 35 -6.87 -5.41 5.82
C LEU A 35 -6.19 -4.06 5.61
N LEU A 36 -6.70 -2.99 6.24
CA LEU A 36 -6.09 -1.66 6.20
C LEU A 36 -4.65 -1.68 6.74
N ASP A 37 -4.44 -2.26 7.93
CA ASP A 37 -3.11 -2.36 8.55
C ASP A 37 -2.13 -3.15 7.67
N LYS A 38 -2.56 -4.27 7.07
CA LYS A 38 -1.74 -5.02 6.11
C LYS A 38 -1.36 -4.18 4.89
N PHE A 39 -2.31 -3.44 4.35
CA PHE A 39 -2.09 -2.58 3.19
C PHE A 39 -1.13 -1.43 3.50
N GLU A 40 -1.30 -0.76 4.64
CA GLU A 40 -0.41 0.32 5.10
C GLU A 40 1.01 -0.20 5.33
N LYS A 41 1.18 -1.39 5.93
CA LYS A 41 2.48 -2.05 6.08
C LYS A 41 3.14 -2.37 4.75
N ALA A 42 2.37 -2.87 3.77
CA ALA A 42 2.91 -3.13 2.44
C ALA A 42 3.36 -1.84 1.74
N GLN A 43 2.58 -0.76 1.87
CA GLN A 43 2.94 0.54 1.33
C GLN A 43 4.20 1.12 1.98
N SER A 44 4.34 1.02 3.30
CA SER A 44 5.50 1.54 4.00
C SER A 44 6.78 0.84 3.57
N VAL A 45 6.76 -0.49 3.45
CA VAL A 45 7.89 -1.29 2.93
C VAL A 45 8.22 -0.89 1.49
N LYS A 46 7.21 -0.78 0.62
CA LYS A 46 7.43 -0.36 -0.77
C LYS A 46 8.08 1.03 -0.85
N LEU A 47 7.63 1.96 -0.02
CA LEU A 47 8.18 3.32 0.02
C LEU A 47 9.63 3.32 0.54
N GLU A 48 9.94 2.52 1.55
CA GLU A 48 11.30 2.38 2.08
C GLU A 48 12.26 1.82 1.01
N LEU A 49 11.86 0.75 0.33
CA LEU A 49 12.65 0.18 -0.76
C LEU A 49 12.87 1.18 -1.90
N LEU A 50 11.84 1.94 -2.27
CA LEU A 50 11.96 2.97 -3.30
C LEU A 50 12.92 4.08 -2.86
N ARG A 51 12.82 4.54 -1.61
CA ARG A 51 13.75 5.53 -1.05
C ARG A 51 15.18 5.03 -1.05
N GLN A 52 15.41 3.76 -0.72
CA GLN A 52 16.73 3.15 -0.77
C GLN A 52 17.27 3.10 -2.22
N ALA A 53 16.48 2.62 -3.17
CA ALA A 53 16.87 2.53 -4.57
C ALA A 53 17.19 3.91 -5.18
N VAL A 54 16.31 4.90 -4.94
CA VAL A 54 16.55 6.28 -5.37
C VAL A 54 17.75 6.89 -4.67
N GLY A 55 17.97 6.57 -3.39
CA GLY A 55 19.13 7.01 -2.61
C GLY A 55 20.46 6.60 -3.25
N VAL A 56 20.55 5.40 -3.82
CA VAL A 56 21.73 4.95 -4.59
C VAL A 56 21.99 5.87 -5.78
N GLY A 57 20.96 6.16 -6.59
CA GLY A 57 21.08 7.05 -7.73
C GLY A 57 21.47 8.48 -7.34
N ILE A 58 20.90 9.01 -6.25
CA ILE A 58 21.25 10.34 -5.71
C ILE A 58 22.71 10.38 -5.26
N TYR A 59 23.19 9.34 -4.56
CA TYR A 59 24.58 9.24 -4.15
C TYR A 59 25.53 9.21 -5.35
N GLN A 60 25.23 8.38 -6.35
CA GLN A 60 26.00 8.29 -7.59
C GLN A 60 26.07 9.65 -8.30
N ALA A 61 24.93 10.31 -8.51
CA ALA A 61 24.86 11.61 -9.16
C ALA A 61 25.66 12.69 -8.42
N LYS A 62 25.60 12.73 -7.08
CA LYS A 62 26.38 13.68 -6.26
C LYS A 62 27.89 13.47 -6.37
N ASN A 63 28.33 12.25 -6.66
CA ASN A 63 29.74 11.89 -6.80
C ASN A 63 30.19 11.79 -8.27
N ASN A 64 29.40 12.27 -9.22
CA ASN A 64 29.64 12.17 -10.66
C ASN A 64 29.86 10.73 -11.17
N ILE A 65 29.24 9.75 -10.51
CA ILE A 65 29.25 8.35 -10.95
C ILE A 65 28.04 8.17 -11.87
N PHE A 66 28.29 7.98 -13.17
CA PHE A 66 27.25 7.77 -14.16
C PHE A 66 27.51 6.49 -14.97
N SER A 67 26.44 5.88 -15.46
CA SER A 67 26.54 4.74 -16.38
C SER A 67 27.21 5.16 -17.68
N GLU A 68 28.10 4.31 -18.20
CA GLU A 68 28.67 4.47 -19.54
C GLU A 68 27.66 4.10 -20.64
N LYS A 69 26.69 3.22 -20.32
CA LYS A 69 25.56 2.92 -21.20
C LYS A 69 24.57 4.08 -21.22
N SER A 70 24.15 4.47 -22.41
CA SER A 70 23.02 5.37 -22.64
C SER A 70 21.71 4.72 -22.18
N ILE A 71 20.70 5.55 -21.94
CA ILE A 71 19.33 5.07 -21.67
C ILE A 71 18.82 4.21 -22.84
N LEU A 72 19.20 4.55 -24.08
CA LEU A 72 18.81 3.78 -25.26
C LEU A 72 19.43 2.37 -25.24
N ASP A 73 20.71 2.26 -24.83
CA ASP A 73 21.40 0.96 -24.72
C ASP A 73 20.82 0.04 -23.65
N LEU A 74 20.07 0.59 -22.68
CA LEU A 74 19.43 -0.17 -21.60
C LEU A 74 18.04 -0.69 -21.98
N ILE A 75 17.37 -0.04 -22.94
CA ILE A 75 16.01 -0.41 -23.38
C ILE A 75 16.07 -1.53 -24.42
N ASP A 76 17.14 -1.59 -25.21
CA ASP A 76 17.35 -2.61 -26.24
C ASP A 76 17.86 -3.96 -25.68
N ASP A 77 18.19 -4.01 -24.37
CA ASP A 77 18.65 -5.21 -23.65
C ASP A 77 17.50 -6.06 -23.03
N GLU A 78 16.21 -5.69 -23.26
CA GLU A 78 15.02 -6.48 -22.85
C GLU A 78 14.53 -7.49 -23.92
#